data_AF-A0A0C9RYM8-F1
#
_entry.id   AF-A0A0C9RYM8-F1
#
_cell.length_a   1.000
_cell.length_b   1.000
_cell.length_c   1.000
_cell.angle_alpha   90.00
_cell.angle_beta   90.00
_cell.angle_gamma   90.00
#
_symmetry.space_group_name_H-M   'P 1'
#
loop_
_entity.id
_entity.type
_entity.pdbx_description
1 polymer ?
#
loop_
_entity_poly.entity_id
_entity_poly.type
_entity_poly.pdbx_seq_one_letter_code
_entity_poly.pdbx_strand_id
1 'polypeptide(L)'
;MSCTETRDHRSQDWRMIEMKKGVITPVTLDRQSSRCHYTILVVLDAIFSALVAAPAVVGYWRGTWGLSDIYMFPDDPVLSNLTSIAVGYGGLLFFNVVQRQFNDILHPDKHRLFYYVGSRIYTAVFGFCCVNAWRGGWQALDLYTEQETATVIVTTFVALVALIFMKAVRNISAPPFSLSLDSHPGYFEVPTMFRVDNSRDCTLYVLDCVFSVGVVGTLVVFVWRGIWVLLDHHLFPENREYSAIGSMVIGYILVAITFCLQPVMRYVCSRLEGLPRLLAADAFLFLSFLGTVNVWRGIWGLLEVWLFPENVALSCWITHIGCFLFLGLLNCSNSILVRGVYIDAEEEEGKCVVFPCHYLRLFFKIEREKKEARRQGHLGMSRDYSPSENAGKDAENGDLLNCTSLPTIIPANPESLVLK
;
A
#
# COMPACT_ATOMS: atom_id res chain seq x y z
N MET A 1 20.73 41.51 -35.71
CA MET A 1 20.72 41.79 -34.25
C MET A 1 19.26 41.66 -33.81
N SER A 2 18.72 40.46 -33.60
CA SER A 2 18.91 39.51 -32.49
C SER A 2 18.59 40.10 -31.11
N CYS A 3 17.41 39.76 -30.57
CA CYS A 3 17.34 39.00 -29.32
C CYS A 3 15.96 38.33 -29.22
N THR A 4 15.96 37.01 -29.42
CA THR A 4 14.80 36.11 -29.31
C THR A 4 14.89 35.46 -27.93
N GLU A 5 13.96 35.75 -27.01
CA GLU A 5 13.78 34.97 -25.77
C GLU A 5 12.54 34.09 -25.92
N THR A 6 12.76 32.87 -26.39
CA THR A 6 11.79 31.77 -26.29
C THR A 6 11.85 31.19 -24.88
N ARG A 7 10.88 31.53 -24.03
CA ARG A 7 10.60 30.79 -22.79
C ARG A 7 9.76 29.56 -23.12
N ASP A 8 10.41 28.42 -23.05
CA ASP A 8 9.91 27.06 -23.24
C ASP A 8 8.81 26.73 -22.20
N HIS A 9 7.54 26.72 -22.63
CA HIS A 9 6.41 26.23 -21.86
C HIS A 9 6.45 24.69 -21.80
N ARG A 10 7.13 24.14 -20.79
CA ARG A 10 6.99 22.71 -20.44
C ARG A 10 5.79 22.51 -19.50
N SER A 11 4.69 22.02 -20.08
CA SER A 11 3.60 21.39 -19.34
C SER A 11 4.13 20.21 -18.53
N GLN A 12 3.98 20.26 -17.22
CA GLN A 12 4.35 19.17 -16.31
C GLN A 12 3.32 18.05 -16.44
N ASP A 13 3.67 17.03 -17.24
CA ASP A 13 2.99 15.73 -17.28
C ASP A 13 3.28 14.92 -15.99
N TRP A 14 2.46 15.12 -14.98
CA TRP A 14 2.23 14.25 -13.82
C TRP A 14 1.65 12.88 -14.18
N ARG A 15 2.45 12.04 -14.84
CA ARG A 15 2.24 10.58 -14.82
C ARG A 15 2.57 10.08 -13.41
N MET A 16 1.73 9.19 -12.88
CA MET A 16 2.03 8.33 -11.72
C MET A 16 3.52 7.98 -11.69
N ILE A 17 4.16 8.24 -10.56
CA ILE A 17 5.60 8.24 -10.33
C ILE A 17 6.18 6.83 -10.60
N GLU A 18 6.36 6.51 -11.88
CA GLU A 18 7.42 5.65 -12.35
C GLU A 18 8.69 6.49 -12.27
N MET A 19 9.64 5.97 -11.49
CA MET A 19 11.07 6.24 -11.53
C MET A 19 11.49 6.97 -12.82
N LYS A 20 11.86 8.25 -12.71
CA LYS A 20 12.61 8.91 -13.79
C LYS A 20 13.84 9.63 -13.27
N LYS A 21 14.97 9.14 -13.81
CA LYS A 21 16.29 9.78 -13.96
C LYS A 21 17.30 9.57 -12.83
N GLY A 22 17.65 8.31 -12.60
CA GLY A 22 19.05 7.90 -12.72
C GLY A 22 19.23 7.25 -14.09
N VAL A 23 20.31 7.59 -14.81
CA VAL A 23 20.60 7.12 -16.16
C VAL A 23 20.63 5.58 -16.21
N ILE A 24 19.55 4.97 -16.72
CA ILE A 24 19.56 3.60 -17.20
C ILE A 24 19.79 3.68 -18.70
N THR A 25 21.05 3.73 -19.11
CA THR A 25 21.43 3.18 -20.41
C THR A 25 20.89 1.75 -20.48
N PRO A 26 20.29 1.32 -21.61
CA PRO A 26 19.88 -0.06 -21.78
C PRO A 26 21.16 -0.88 -21.96
N VAL A 27 21.81 -1.21 -20.84
CA VAL A 27 22.80 -2.28 -20.83
C VAL A 27 21.99 -3.56 -20.94
N THR A 28 21.85 -3.99 -22.18
CA THR A 28 21.63 -5.38 -22.57
C THR A 28 22.50 -6.30 -21.71
N LEU A 29 21.94 -6.90 -20.66
CA LEU A 29 22.45 -8.00 -19.84
C LEU A 29 21.43 -8.12 -18.68
N ASP A 30 20.32 -8.84 -18.80
CA ASP A 30 20.28 -10.29 -18.58
C ASP A 30 18.89 -10.80 -18.98
N ARG A 31 18.73 -11.22 -20.24
CA ARG A 31 17.44 -11.61 -20.87
C ARG A 31 16.93 -12.99 -20.41
N GLN A 32 17.39 -13.49 -19.27
CA GLN A 32 17.19 -14.90 -18.90
C GLN A 32 17.10 -15.19 -17.40
N SER A 33 16.54 -14.28 -16.58
CA SER A 33 15.79 -14.79 -15.42
C SER A 33 14.71 -15.72 -15.99
N SER A 34 14.77 -17.02 -15.70
CA SER A 34 13.89 -17.99 -16.33
C SER A 34 12.43 -17.55 -16.16
N ARG A 35 11.63 -17.57 -17.23
CA ARG A 35 10.19 -17.25 -17.16
C ARG A 35 9.49 -18.00 -16.02
N CYS A 36 9.94 -19.23 -15.79
CA CYS A 36 9.53 -20.07 -14.68
C CYS A 36 9.80 -19.43 -13.31
N HIS A 37 11.01 -18.93 -13.06
CA HIS A 37 11.34 -18.23 -11.81
C HIS A 37 10.42 -17.03 -11.56
N TYR A 38 10.18 -16.20 -12.59
CA TYR A 38 9.27 -15.07 -12.47
C TYR A 38 7.84 -15.51 -12.15
N THR A 39 7.32 -16.54 -12.85
CA THR A 39 5.99 -17.09 -12.56
C THR A 39 5.88 -17.65 -11.15
N ILE A 40 6.91 -18.37 -10.67
CA ILE A 40 6.96 -18.87 -9.29
C ILE A 40 6.87 -17.71 -8.30
N LEU A 41 7.64 -16.63 -8.52
CA LEU A 41 7.57 -15.45 -7.64
C LEU A 41 6.20 -14.79 -7.64
N VAL A 42 5.51 -14.73 -8.79
CA VAL A 42 4.14 -14.19 -8.88
C VAL A 42 3.17 -15.03 -8.03
N VAL A 43 3.27 -16.35 -8.12
CA VAL A 43 2.42 -17.26 -7.32
C VAL A 43 2.73 -17.13 -5.84
N LEU A 44 4.02 -17.09 -5.46
CA LEU A 44 4.43 -16.91 -4.07
C LEU A 44 4.02 -15.53 -3.51
N ASP A 45 4.05 -14.47 -4.33
CA ASP A 45 3.54 -13.16 -3.95
C ASP A 45 2.04 -13.20 -3.65
N ALA A 46 1.26 -13.88 -4.50
CA ALA A 46 -0.17 -14.05 -4.30
C ALA A 46 -0.47 -14.85 -3.02
N ILE A 47 0.26 -15.95 -2.79
CA ILE A 47 0.15 -16.78 -1.58
C ILE A 47 0.51 -15.96 -0.33
N PHE A 48 1.62 -15.22 -0.36
CA PHE A 48 2.05 -14.38 0.76
C PHE A 48 1.01 -13.29 1.06
N SER A 49 0.53 -12.60 0.04
CA SER A 49 -0.49 -11.57 0.19
C SER A 49 -1.79 -12.15 0.78
N ALA A 50 -2.21 -13.33 0.30
CA ALA A 50 -3.46 -13.96 0.67
C ALA A 50 -3.45 -14.65 2.05
N LEU A 51 -2.36 -15.32 2.42
CA LEU A 51 -2.29 -16.17 3.61
C LEU A 51 -1.50 -15.54 4.77
N VAL A 52 -0.72 -14.49 4.52
CA VAL A 52 0.12 -13.87 5.55
C VAL A 52 -0.27 -12.41 5.77
N ALA A 53 -0.19 -11.59 4.72
CA ALA A 53 -0.44 -10.15 4.86
C ALA A 53 -1.91 -9.83 5.11
N ALA A 54 -2.83 -10.39 4.30
CA ALA A 54 -4.26 -10.11 4.44
C ALA A 54 -4.82 -10.52 5.82
N PRO A 55 -4.55 -11.73 6.36
CA PRO A 55 -5.02 -12.08 7.71
C PRO A 55 -4.48 -11.16 8.81
N ALA A 56 -3.22 -10.73 8.71
CA ALA A 56 -2.67 -9.78 9.66
C ALA A 56 -3.31 -8.39 9.53
N VAL A 57 -3.57 -7.90 8.32
CA VAL A 57 -4.29 -6.63 8.13
C VAL A 57 -5.71 -6.73 8.71
N VAL A 58 -6.43 -7.82 8.44
CA VAL A 58 -7.76 -8.06 9.02
C VAL A 58 -7.70 -8.10 10.55
N GLY A 59 -6.71 -8.80 11.13
CA GLY A 59 -6.54 -8.87 12.58
C GLY A 59 -6.29 -7.49 13.23
N TYR A 60 -5.47 -6.65 12.59
CA TYR A 60 -5.29 -5.26 13.04
C TYR A 60 -6.59 -4.46 12.98
N TRP A 61 -7.31 -4.53 11.85
CA TRP A 61 -8.56 -3.81 11.64
C TRP A 61 -9.63 -4.25 12.64
N ARG A 62 -9.82 -5.57 12.79
CA ARG A 62 -10.72 -6.17 13.78
C ARG A 62 -10.39 -5.74 15.20
N GLY A 63 -9.12 -5.81 15.56
CA GLY A 63 -8.66 -5.41 16.90
C GLY A 63 -8.95 -3.93 17.16
N THR A 64 -8.57 -3.05 16.24
CA THR A 64 -8.76 -1.60 16.36
C THR A 64 -10.24 -1.21 16.42
N TRP A 65 -11.07 -1.87 15.60
CA TRP A 65 -12.51 -1.65 15.58
C TRP A 65 -13.14 -2.09 16.91
N GLY A 66 -12.83 -3.30 17.38
CA GLY A 66 -13.35 -3.81 18.65
C GLY A 66 -12.85 -3.03 19.87
N LEU A 67 -11.61 -2.50 19.86
CA LEU A 67 -11.14 -1.59 20.91
C LEU A 67 -11.94 -0.27 20.90
N SER A 68 -12.28 0.24 19.71
CA SER A 68 -13.14 1.42 19.59
C SER A 68 -14.54 1.13 20.13
N ASP A 69 -15.11 -0.05 19.87
CA ASP A 69 -16.40 -0.46 20.45
C ASP A 69 -16.37 -0.56 21.98
N ILE A 70 -15.26 -1.00 22.57
CA ILE A 70 -15.11 -1.15 24.03
C ILE A 70 -14.89 0.20 24.72
N TYR A 71 -14.11 1.10 24.12
CA TYR A 71 -13.63 2.30 24.82
C TYR A 71 -14.25 3.63 24.35
N MET A 72 -14.78 3.73 23.14
CA MET A 72 -15.31 4.98 22.60
C MET A 72 -16.81 5.08 22.84
N PHE A 73 -17.19 5.62 24.00
CA PHE A 73 -18.59 5.88 24.39
C PHE A 73 -19.49 4.62 24.21
N PRO A 74 -19.15 3.48 24.86
CA PRO A 74 -19.83 2.21 24.63
C PRO A 74 -21.35 2.26 24.92
N ASP A 75 -21.77 3.14 25.83
CA ASP A 75 -23.17 3.26 26.26
C ASP A 75 -23.99 4.23 25.40
N ASP A 76 -23.37 5.00 24.51
CA ASP A 76 -24.05 5.98 23.65
C ASP A 76 -23.65 5.75 22.17
N PRO A 77 -24.46 4.98 21.42
CA PRO A 77 -24.18 4.67 20.01
C PRO A 77 -24.04 5.91 19.12
N VAL A 78 -24.78 6.98 19.41
CA VAL A 78 -24.76 8.21 18.61
C VAL A 78 -23.46 8.97 18.88
N LEU A 79 -23.08 9.15 20.15
CA LEU A 79 -21.83 9.82 20.50
C LEU A 79 -20.61 9.00 20.07
N SER A 80 -20.67 7.68 20.19
CA SER A 80 -19.68 6.74 19.65
C SER A 80 -19.49 6.96 18.14
N ASN A 81 -20.58 6.97 17.38
CA ASN A 81 -20.54 7.18 15.93
C ASN A 81 -19.95 8.56 15.56
N LEU A 82 -20.46 9.63 16.19
CA LEU A 82 -19.97 10.99 15.95
C LEU A 82 -18.48 11.14 16.27
N THR A 83 -18.01 10.49 17.34
CA THR A 83 -16.60 10.50 17.71
C THR A 83 -15.76 9.75 16.68
N SER A 84 -16.20 8.57 16.22
CA SER A 84 -15.53 7.84 15.14
C SER A 84 -15.49 8.63 13.83
N ILE A 85 -16.57 9.33 13.47
CA ILE A 85 -16.58 10.22 12.30
C ILE A 85 -15.56 11.36 12.48
N ALA A 86 -15.57 12.05 13.62
CA ALA A 86 -14.69 13.19 13.88
C ALA A 86 -13.20 12.78 13.87
N VAL A 87 -12.85 11.72 14.61
CA VAL A 87 -11.49 11.19 14.70
C VAL A 87 -11.04 10.60 13.35
N GLY A 88 -11.95 9.87 12.70
CA GLY A 88 -11.68 9.20 11.44
C GLY A 88 -11.49 10.18 10.30
N TYR A 89 -12.57 10.84 9.87
CA TYR A 89 -12.54 11.76 8.72
C TYR A 89 -11.66 12.98 8.98
N GLY A 90 -11.63 13.50 10.22
CA GLY A 90 -10.72 14.58 10.60
C GLY A 90 -9.25 14.17 10.50
N GLY A 91 -8.91 12.95 10.96
CA GLY A 91 -7.57 12.40 10.84
C GLY A 91 -7.15 12.12 9.40
N LEU A 92 -8.02 11.49 8.61
CA LEU A 92 -7.79 11.24 7.18
C LEU A 92 -7.54 12.55 6.42
N LEU A 93 -8.34 13.59 6.67
CA LEU A 93 -8.15 14.91 6.06
C LEU A 93 -6.83 15.54 6.50
N PHE A 94 -6.50 15.48 7.79
CA PHE A 94 -5.23 15.97 8.32
C PHE A 94 -4.04 15.32 7.61
N PHE A 95 -3.98 13.98 7.59
CA PHE A 95 -2.90 13.23 6.95
C PHE A 95 -2.81 13.48 5.45
N ASN A 96 -3.95 13.63 4.76
CA ASN A 96 -3.96 14.02 3.36
C ASN A 96 -3.34 15.41 3.14
N VAL A 97 -3.77 16.41 3.92
CA VAL A 97 -3.32 17.79 3.73
C VAL A 97 -1.83 17.93 4.02
N VAL A 98 -1.33 17.29 5.08
CA VAL A 98 0.05 17.44 5.55
C VAL A 98 1.03 16.37 5.03
N GLN A 99 0.61 15.57 4.04
CA GLN A 99 1.41 14.45 3.50
C GLN A 99 2.81 14.86 3.01
N ARG A 100 2.95 16.05 2.39
CA ARG A 100 4.23 16.55 1.88
C ARG A 100 5.21 16.86 3.01
N GLN A 101 4.70 17.46 4.09
CA GLN A 101 5.49 17.78 5.27
C GLN A 101 6.02 16.50 5.93
N PHE A 102 5.20 15.45 6.02
CA PHE A 102 5.68 14.15 6.50
C PHE A 102 6.76 13.57 5.58
N ASN A 103 6.59 13.65 4.26
CA ASN A 103 7.59 13.17 3.31
C ASN A 103 8.94 13.92 3.42
N ASP A 104 8.89 15.23 3.65
CA ASP A 104 10.09 16.06 3.79
C ASP A 104 10.78 15.88 5.16
N ILE A 105 10.01 15.72 6.24
CA ILE A 105 10.50 15.59 7.62
C ILE A 105 11.01 14.17 7.88
N LEU A 106 10.23 13.16 7.51
CA LEU A 106 10.53 11.74 7.71
C LEU A 106 11.22 11.18 6.46
N HIS A 107 12.47 11.58 6.25
CA HIS A 107 13.29 11.11 5.14
C HIS A 107 14.45 10.24 5.63
N PRO A 108 14.68 9.04 5.05
CA PRO A 108 15.73 8.11 5.48
C PRO A 108 17.14 8.71 5.36
N ASP A 109 17.37 9.54 4.35
CA ASP A 109 18.68 10.17 4.10
C ASP A 109 19.01 11.29 5.10
N LYS A 110 18.01 11.84 5.83
CA LYS A 110 18.24 12.85 6.87
C LYS A 110 18.55 12.17 8.20
N HIS A 111 17.60 11.38 8.70
CA HIS A 111 17.70 10.73 10.01
C HIS A 111 17.07 9.34 9.96
N ARG A 112 17.89 8.31 9.73
CA ARG A 112 17.42 6.94 9.51
C ARG A 112 16.60 6.36 10.66
N LEU A 113 17.02 6.54 11.92
CA LEU A 113 16.27 6.06 13.09
C LEU A 113 14.95 6.82 13.25
N PHE A 114 14.99 8.13 13.09
CA PHE A 114 13.80 8.98 13.16
C PHE A 114 12.79 8.63 12.06
N TYR A 115 13.25 8.30 10.85
CA TYR A 115 12.41 7.77 9.79
C TYR A 115 11.74 6.46 10.20
N TYR A 116 12.49 5.45 10.68
CA TYR A 116 11.89 4.16 11.03
C TYR A 116 10.90 4.26 12.19
N VAL A 117 11.23 5.00 13.25
CA VAL A 117 10.31 5.17 14.39
C VAL A 117 9.12 6.05 14.00
N GLY A 118 9.39 7.20 13.39
CA GLY A 118 8.36 8.17 13.00
C GLY A 118 7.40 7.64 11.94
N SER A 119 7.88 6.87 10.97
CA SER A 119 7.03 6.24 9.95
C SER A 119 6.10 5.17 10.51
N ARG A 120 6.51 4.43 11.57
CA ARG A 120 5.64 3.46 12.25
C ARG A 120 4.63 4.14 13.17
N ILE A 121 5.01 5.20 13.87
CA ILE A 121 4.06 6.03 14.61
C ILE A 121 3.02 6.64 13.65
N TYR A 122 3.47 7.16 12.50
CA TYR A 122 2.58 7.62 11.43
C TYR A 122 1.58 6.54 11.01
N THR A 123 2.04 5.33 10.69
CA THR A 123 1.16 4.23 10.27
C THR A 123 0.20 3.82 11.39
N ALA A 124 0.64 3.81 12.65
CA ALA A 124 -0.22 3.45 13.78
C ALA A 124 -1.36 4.46 13.97
N VAL A 125 -1.05 5.76 13.96
CA VAL A 125 -2.04 6.83 14.15
C VAL A 125 -2.95 6.95 12.93
N PHE A 126 -2.38 6.93 11.73
CA PHE A 126 -3.19 7.01 10.52
C PHE A 126 -4.07 5.76 10.35
N GLY A 127 -3.56 4.57 10.67
CA GLY A 127 -4.34 3.32 10.67
C GLY A 127 -5.53 3.39 11.62
N PHE A 128 -5.35 3.96 12.82
CA PHE A 128 -6.44 4.19 13.76
C PHE A 128 -7.51 5.15 13.20
N CYS A 129 -7.11 6.22 12.51
CA CYS A 129 -8.03 7.12 11.83
C CYS A 129 -8.76 6.42 10.66
N CYS A 130 -8.07 5.60 9.87
CA CYS A 130 -8.70 4.81 8.80
C CYS A 130 -9.81 3.92 9.35
N VAL A 131 -9.52 3.14 10.40
CA VAL A 131 -10.51 2.24 11.01
C VAL A 131 -11.70 3.05 11.56
N ASN A 132 -11.47 4.18 12.21
CA ASN A 132 -12.55 5.01 12.76
C ASN A 132 -13.42 5.67 11.69
N ALA A 133 -12.87 6.07 10.54
CA ALA A 133 -13.71 6.61 9.46
C ALA A 133 -14.61 5.53 8.86
N TRP A 134 -14.11 4.31 8.73
CA TRP A 134 -14.90 3.16 8.30
C TRP A 134 -15.97 2.81 9.32
N ARG A 135 -15.60 2.73 10.60
CA ARG A 135 -16.54 2.52 11.71
C ARG A 135 -17.64 3.58 11.73
N GLY A 136 -17.29 4.86 11.63
CA GLY A 136 -18.26 5.94 11.61
C GLY A 136 -19.19 5.91 10.39
N GLY A 137 -18.65 5.68 9.18
CA GLY A 137 -19.48 5.55 7.98
C GLY A 137 -20.42 4.35 8.05
N TRP A 138 -19.95 3.23 8.59
CA TRP A 138 -20.72 2.00 8.78
C TRP A 138 -21.84 2.18 9.82
N GLN A 139 -21.49 2.70 11.00
CA GLN A 139 -22.46 2.96 12.08
C GLN A 139 -23.49 4.01 11.71
N ALA A 140 -23.12 5.03 10.93
CA ALA A 140 -24.08 6.00 10.42
C ALA A 140 -25.17 5.32 9.59
N LEU A 141 -24.82 4.37 8.71
CA LEU A 141 -25.85 3.60 7.99
C LEU A 141 -26.66 2.73 8.95
N ASP A 142 -26.03 2.04 9.90
CA ASP A 142 -26.75 1.16 10.83
C ASP A 142 -27.73 1.92 11.75
N LEU A 143 -27.42 3.17 12.11
CA LEU A 143 -28.25 4.02 12.98
C LEU A 143 -29.36 4.74 12.23
N TYR A 144 -29.11 5.16 10.99
CA TYR A 144 -30.00 6.06 10.24
C TYR A 144 -30.69 5.40 9.05
N THR A 145 -30.37 4.15 8.73
CA THR A 145 -31.04 3.38 7.68
C THR A 145 -31.54 2.03 8.19
N GLU A 146 -32.61 1.54 7.60
CA GLU A 146 -33.09 0.19 7.88
C GLU A 146 -32.06 -0.84 7.40
N GLN A 147 -31.90 -1.91 8.17
CA GLN A 147 -31.02 -3.01 7.81
C GLN A 147 -31.71 -4.07 6.94
N GLU A 148 -32.95 -3.85 6.50
CA GLU A 148 -33.63 -4.78 5.60
C GLU A 148 -32.84 -5.01 4.31
N THR A 149 -32.86 -6.25 3.80
CA THR A 149 -32.12 -6.66 2.60
C THR A 149 -32.36 -5.71 1.42
N ALA A 150 -33.60 -5.23 1.23
CA ALA A 150 -33.93 -4.28 0.16
C ALA A 150 -33.19 -2.95 0.31
N THR A 151 -33.21 -2.34 1.50
CA THR A 151 -32.53 -1.09 1.81
C THR A 151 -31.01 -1.23 1.66
N VAL A 152 -30.45 -2.35 2.11
CA VAL A 152 -29.02 -2.67 1.93
C VAL A 152 -28.67 -2.78 0.45
N ILE A 153 -29.46 -3.50 -0.37
CA ILE A 153 -29.23 -3.60 -1.82
C ILE A 153 -29.26 -2.22 -2.48
N VAL A 154 -30.28 -1.40 -2.18
CA VAL A 154 -30.44 -0.06 -2.79
C VAL A 154 -29.27 0.85 -2.44
N THR A 155 -28.89 0.94 -1.17
CA THR A 155 -27.77 1.79 -0.72
C THR A 155 -26.45 1.34 -1.33
N THR A 156 -26.19 0.03 -1.38
CA THR A 156 -25.01 -0.57 -2.03
C THR A 156 -24.97 -0.25 -3.52
N PHE A 157 -26.09 -0.44 -4.22
CA PHE A 157 -26.19 -0.22 -5.65
C PHE A 157 -25.97 1.25 -6.01
N VAL A 158 -26.61 2.17 -5.29
CA VAL A 158 -26.42 3.62 -5.48
C VAL A 158 -24.95 4.01 -5.26
N ALA A 159 -24.32 3.49 -4.20
CA ALA A 159 -22.91 3.77 -3.92
C ALA A 159 -21.98 3.23 -5.01
N LEU A 160 -22.20 2.00 -5.47
CA LEU A 160 -21.42 1.38 -6.53
C LEU A 160 -21.59 2.13 -7.87
N VAL A 161 -22.81 2.50 -8.23
CA VAL A 161 -23.09 3.29 -9.45
C VAL A 161 -22.38 4.64 -9.39
N ALA A 162 -22.40 5.32 -8.24
CA ALA A 162 -21.68 6.57 -8.07
C ALA A 162 -20.16 6.38 -8.26
N LEU A 163 -19.56 5.32 -7.70
CA LEU A 163 -18.15 5.00 -7.90
C LEU A 163 -17.82 4.69 -9.37
N ILE A 164 -18.68 3.97 -10.09
CA ILE A 164 -18.51 3.70 -11.53
C ILE A 164 -18.49 5.01 -12.34
N PHE A 165 -19.43 5.91 -12.07
CA PHE A 165 -19.46 7.22 -12.75
C PHE A 165 -18.22 8.07 -12.45
N MET A 166 -17.68 7.97 -11.24
CA MET A 166 -16.44 8.64 -10.85
C MET A 166 -15.18 7.90 -11.29
N LYS A 167 -15.27 6.70 -11.88
CA LYS A 167 -14.12 5.84 -12.19
C LYS A 167 -13.26 5.58 -10.95
N ALA A 168 -13.91 5.23 -9.85
CA ALA A 168 -13.30 5.04 -8.54
C ALA A 168 -13.57 3.66 -7.93
N VAL A 169 -14.01 2.68 -8.72
CA VAL A 169 -14.31 1.30 -8.30
C VAL A 169 -13.09 0.64 -7.69
N ARG A 170 -11.87 0.84 -8.22
CA ARG A 170 -10.64 0.25 -7.67
C ARG A 170 -10.42 0.56 -6.19
N ASN A 171 -10.97 1.66 -5.68
CA ASN A 171 -10.79 2.07 -4.29
C ASN A 171 -11.49 1.15 -3.27
N ILE A 172 -12.34 0.22 -3.73
CA ILE A 172 -12.88 -0.86 -2.88
C ILE A 172 -11.86 -2.00 -2.67
N SER A 173 -10.70 -1.96 -3.32
CA SER A 173 -9.67 -2.99 -3.21
C SER A 173 -8.93 -2.92 -1.87
N ALA A 174 -8.64 -4.10 -1.31
CA ALA A 174 -7.85 -4.28 -0.09
C ALA A 174 -7.03 -5.59 -0.21
N PRO A 175 -6.12 -5.89 0.75
CA PRO A 175 -5.51 -7.21 0.85
C PRO A 175 -6.59 -8.30 0.79
N PRO A 176 -6.47 -9.33 -0.06
CA PRO A 176 -5.22 -9.89 -0.58
C PRO A 176 -4.77 -9.38 -1.95
N PHE A 177 -5.51 -8.46 -2.57
CA PHE A 177 -5.22 -7.97 -3.92
C PHE A 177 -4.45 -6.66 -3.96
N SER A 178 -4.29 -5.99 -2.83
CA SER A 178 -3.41 -4.84 -2.69
C SER A 178 -2.46 -5.04 -1.52
N LEU A 179 -1.19 -4.71 -1.74
CA LEU A 179 -0.17 -4.77 -0.71
C LEU A 179 0.71 -3.53 -0.82
N SER A 180 0.90 -2.83 0.29
CA SER A 180 1.74 -1.64 0.38
C SER A 180 2.95 -1.95 1.26
N LEU A 181 4.14 -1.85 0.66
CA LEU A 181 5.39 -2.07 1.36
C LEU A 181 5.81 -0.81 2.11
N ASP A 182 6.53 -1.01 3.20
CA ASP A 182 7.13 0.05 4.00
C ASP A 182 8.43 0.54 3.32
N SER A 183 8.34 0.89 2.04
CA SER A 183 9.43 1.52 1.28
C SER A 183 9.29 3.03 1.31
N HIS A 184 10.41 3.76 1.37
CA HIS A 184 10.41 5.22 1.44
C HIS A 184 9.67 5.91 0.27
N PRO A 185 9.91 5.57 -1.01
CA PRO A 185 9.19 6.19 -2.12
C PRO A 185 7.68 5.96 -1.98
N GLY A 186 6.91 7.04 -1.92
CA GLY A 186 5.45 6.98 -1.78
C GLY A 186 4.94 6.52 -0.40
N TYR A 187 5.79 6.51 0.65
CA TYR A 187 5.37 6.07 1.99
C TYR A 187 4.27 6.96 2.57
N PHE A 188 4.37 8.28 2.37
CA PHE A 188 3.43 9.26 2.92
C PHE A 188 2.44 9.77 1.88
N GLU A 189 2.59 9.39 0.61
CA GLU A 189 1.74 9.88 -0.47
C GLU A 189 0.34 9.30 -0.37
N VAL A 190 -0.64 10.19 -0.38
CA VAL A 190 -2.07 9.90 -0.39
C VAL A 190 -2.67 10.58 -1.62
N PRO A 191 -2.84 9.86 -2.73
CA PRO A 191 -3.34 10.45 -3.96
C PRO A 191 -4.78 10.95 -3.78
N THR A 192 -5.11 12.11 -4.32
CA THR A 192 -6.47 12.66 -4.31
C THR A 192 -7.17 12.45 -5.66
N MET A 193 -8.49 12.64 -5.71
CA MET A 193 -9.31 12.44 -6.90
C MET A 193 -8.86 13.34 -8.05
N PHE A 194 -8.66 14.63 -7.79
CA PHE A 194 -8.36 15.63 -8.82
C PHE A 194 -6.86 15.93 -8.96
N ARG A 195 -6.00 15.30 -8.14
CA ARG A 195 -4.54 15.45 -8.16
C ARG A 195 -4.09 16.92 -8.09
N VAL A 196 -4.80 17.74 -7.32
CA VAL A 196 -4.48 19.17 -7.18
C VAL A 196 -3.16 19.34 -6.42
N ASP A 197 -2.29 20.20 -6.92
CA ASP A 197 -1.03 20.53 -6.27
C ASP A 197 -1.20 21.56 -5.14
N ASN A 198 -0.62 21.26 -3.97
CA ASN A 198 -0.62 22.14 -2.78
C ASN A 198 0.17 23.46 -2.96
N SER A 199 0.81 23.69 -4.11
CA SER A 199 1.70 24.85 -4.32
C SER A 199 1.04 26.07 -4.95
N ARG A 200 -0.15 25.93 -5.55
CA ARG A 200 -0.80 27.02 -6.29
C ARG A 200 -2.08 27.50 -5.60
N ASP A 201 -2.98 26.57 -5.28
CA ASP A 201 -4.30 26.89 -4.75
C ASP A 201 -4.62 26.01 -3.54
N CYS A 202 -4.23 26.48 -2.34
CA CYS A 202 -4.46 25.76 -1.08
C CYS A 202 -5.94 25.40 -0.89
N THR A 203 -6.86 26.30 -1.24
CA THR A 203 -8.31 26.02 -1.16
C THR A 203 -8.75 24.88 -2.07
N LEU A 204 -8.29 24.84 -3.33
CA LEU A 204 -8.64 23.75 -4.24
C LEU A 204 -8.02 22.43 -3.80
N TYR A 205 -6.79 22.46 -3.26
CA TYR A 205 -6.15 21.28 -2.70
C TYR A 205 -6.94 20.72 -1.50
N VAL A 206 -7.34 21.58 -0.55
CA VAL A 206 -8.14 21.17 0.60
C VAL A 206 -9.50 20.63 0.13
N LEU A 207 -10.16 21.27 -0.84
CA LEU A 207 -11.42 20.78 -1.40
C LEU A 207 -11.26 19.41 -2.09
N ASP A 208 -10.16 19.18 -2.80
CA ASP A 208 -9.84 17.88 -3.40
C ASP A 208 -9.63 16.80 -2.32
N CYS A 209 -8.91 17.12 -1.24
CA CYS A 209 -8.79 16.23 -0.09
C CYS A 209 -10.15 15.93 0.55
N VAL A 210 -11.00 16.94 0.76
CA VAL A 210 -12.36 16.78 1.32
C VAL A 210 -13.22 15.91 0.41
N PHE A 211 -13.18 16.12 -0.90
CA PHE A 211 -13.93 15.31 -1.86
C PHE A 211 -13.44 13.85 -1.86
N SER A 212 -12.12 13.66 -1.88
CA SER A 212 -11.49 12.34 -1.90
C SER A 212 -11.83 11.52 -0.65
N VAL A 213 -11.71 12.13 0.54
CA VAL A 213 -11.99 11.45 1.80
C VAL A 213 -13.49 11.35 2.07
N GLY A 214 -14.22 12.45 1.92
CA GLY A 214 -15.63 12.56 2.32
C GLY A 214 -16.63 11.97 1.32
N VAL A 215 -16.34 12.02 0.01
CA VAL A 215 -17.23 11.47 -1.02
C VAL A 215 -16.78 10.08 -1.42
N VAL A 216 -15.59 9.95 -2.00
CA VAL A 216 -15.11 8.66 -2.51
C VAL A 216 -14.90 7.66 -1.36
N GLY A 217 -14.25 8.09 -0.27
CA GLY A 217 -14.05 7.26 0.91
C GLY A 217 -15.35 6.72 1.52
N THR A 218 -16.36 7.57 1.69
CA THR A 218 -17.67 7.16 2.23
C THR A 218 -18.38 6.16 1.33
N LEU A 219 -18.35 6.36 0.01
CA LEU A 219 -18.99 5.43 -0.94
C LEU A 219 -18.34 4.05 -0.93
N VAL A 220 -17.00 3.99 -0.77
CA VAL A 220 -16.28 2.73 -0.59
C VAL A 220 -16.78 1.99 0.66
N VAL A 221 -16.93 2.71 1.79
CA VAL A 221 -17.48 2.13 3.04
C VAL A 221 -18.88 1.56 2.80
N PHE A 222 -19.74 2.29 2.07
CA PHE A 222 -21.11 1.85 1.81
C PHE A 222 -21.17 0.58 0.96
N VAL A 223 -20.31 0.46 -0.06
CA VAL A 223 -20.23 -0.76 -0.89
C VAL A 223 -19.73 -1.95 -0.05
N TRP A 224 -18.70 -1.75 0.79
CA TRP A 224 -18.18 -2.76 1.69
C TRP A 224 -19.23 -3.24 2.70
N ARG A 225 -19.87 -2.30 3.42
CA ARG A 225 -20.95 -2.58 4.36
C ARG A 225 -22.09 -3.32 3.70
N GLY A 226 -22.46 -2.86 2.51
CA GLY A 226 -23.48 -3.46 1.68
C GLY A 226 -23.33 -4.95 1.48
N ILE A 227 -22.21 -5.36 0.87
CA ILE A 227 -21.96 -6.78 0.62
C ILE A 227 -21.77 -7.57 1.92
N TRP A 228 -21.14 -6.98 2.94
CA TRP A 228 -20.95 -7.64 4.23
C TRP A 228 -22.28 -7.99 4.91
N VAL A 229 -23.21 -7.03 5.00
CA VAL A 229 -24.53 -7.26 5.62
C VAL A 229 -25.37 -8.23 4.80
N LEU A 230 -25.28 -8.21 3.47
CA LEU A 230 -25.95 -9.22 2.64
C LEU A 230 -25.43 -10.64 2.93
N LEU A 231 -24.13 -10.79 3.19
CA LEU A 231 -23.57 -12.07 3.60
C LEU A 231 -24.04 -12.46 5.01
N ASP A 232 -24.16 -11.52 5.94
CA ASP A 232 -24.72 -11.77 7.28
C ASP A 232 -26.16 -12.30 7.20
N HIS A 233 -26.96 -11.78 6.28
CA HIS A 233 -28.36 -12.19 6.10
C HIS A 233 -28.53 -13.55 5.42
N HIS A 234 -27.63 -13.93 4.51
CA HIS A 234 -27.86 -15.04 3.59
C HIS A 234 -26.91 -16.22 3.75
N LEU A 235 -25.72 -16.02 4.32
CA LEU A 235 -24.71 -17.07 4.43
C LEU A 235 -24.74 -17.67 5.84
N PHE A 236 -25.48 -18.77 6.01
CA PHE A 236 -25.66 -19.46 7.31
C PHE A 236 -26.05 -18.49 8.46
N PRO A 237 -27.18 -17.75 8.34
CA PRO A 237 -27.53 -16.68 9.28
C PRO A 237 -27.66 -17.15 10.73
N GLU A 238 -28.10 -18.40 10.94
CA GLU A 238 -28.30 -18.98 12.27
C GLU A 238 -27.02 -19.53 12.92
N ASN A 239 -25.91 -19.62 12.18
CA ASN A 239 -24.67 -20.19 12.68
C ASN A 239 -23.46 -19.34 12.28
N ARG A 240 -23.02 -18.49 13.22
CA ARG A 240 -21.89 -17.56 13.02
C ARG A 240 -20.59 -18.27 12.63
N GLU A 241 -20.32 -19.45 13.20
CA GLU A 241 -19.11 -20.21 12.89
C GLU A 241 -19.13 -20.70 11.44
N TYR A 242 -20.22 -21.37 11.02
CA TYR A 242 -20.35 -21.82 9.62
C TYR A 242 -20.45 -20.65 8.64
N SER A 243 -21.03 -19.53 9.06
CA SER A 243 -21.04 -18.31 8.27
C SER A 243 -19.65 -17.77 8.03
N ALA A 244 -18.81 -17.72 9.07
CA ALA A 244 -17.42 -17.26 8.96
C ALA A 244 -16.56 -18.23 8.12
N ILE A 245 -16.66 -19.55 8.38
CA ILE A 245 -15.96 -20.58 7.59
C ILE A 245 -16.41 -20.54 6.13
N GLY A 246 -17.71 -20.48 5.88
CA GLY A 246 -18.29 -20.41 4.54
C GLY A 246 -17.78 -19.19 3.77
N SER A 247 -17.75 -18.02 4.43
CA SER A 247 -17.25 -16.79 3.84
C SER A 247 -15.75 -16.90 3.53
N MET A 248 -14.96 -17.44 4.45
CA MET A 248 -13.53 -17.68 4.23
C MET A 248 -13.27 -18.61 3.03
N VAL A 249 -13.99 -19.72 2.93
CA VAL A 249 -13.85 -20.70 1.84
C VAL A 249 -14.24 -20.07 0.49
N ILE A 250 -15.40 -19.40 0.42
CA ILE A 250 -15.85 -18.70 -0.80
C ILE A 250 -14.82 -17.63 -1.19
N GLY A 251 -14.35 -16.85 -0.21
CA GLY A 251 -13.36 -15.80 -0.40
C GLY A 251 -12.08 -16.32 -1.04
N TYR A 252 -11.47 -17.36 -0.47
CA TYR A 252 -10.23 -17.91 -1.02
C TYR A 252 -10.40 -18.60 -2.37
N ILE A 253 -11.55 -19.20 -2.65
CA ILE A 253 -11.87 -19.72 -3.99
C ILE A 253 -11.91 -18.55 -5.00
N LEU A 254 -12.61 -17.47 -4.68
CA LEU A 254 -12.68 -16.27 -5.53
C LEU A 254 -11.31 -15.62 -5.71
N VAL A 255 -10.47 -15.59 -4.66
CA VAL A 255 -9.10 -15.09 -4.74
C VAL A 255 -8.27 -15.92 -5.73
N ALA A 256 -8.31 -17.24 -5.62
CA ALA A 256 -7.60 -18.12 -6.56
C ALA A 256 -8.09 -17.93 -8.00
N ILE A 257 -9.41 -17.88 -8.22
CA ILE A 257 -10.00 -17.64 -9.54
C ILE A 257 -9.53 -16.30 -10.11
N THR A 258 -9.59 -15.23 -9.31
CA THR A 258 -9.25 -13.88 -9.75
C THR A 258 -7.77 -13.75 -10.11
N PHE A 259 -6.85 -14.32 -9.31
CA PHE A 259 -5.43 -14.35 -9.66
C PHE A 259 -5.14 -15.15 -10.93
N CYS A 260 -5.83 -16.28 -11.14
CA CYS A 260 -5.74 -17.08 -12.37
C CYS A 260 -6.28 -16.32 -13.59
N LEU A 261 -7.32 -15.50 -13.41
CA LEU A 261 -7.95 -14.73 -14.48
C LEU A 261 -7.19 -13.43 -14.82
N GLN A 262 -6.36 -12.92 -13.90
CA GLN A 262 -5.61 -11.67 -14.08
C GLN A 262 -4.81 -11.58 -15.41
N PRO A 263 -4.08 -12.61 -15.88
CA PRO A 263 -3.36 -12.53 -17.16
C PRO A 263 -4.31 -12.36 -18.36
N VAL A 264 -5.48 -13.00 -18.32
CA VAL A 264 -6.53 -12.89 -19.35
C VAL A 264 -7.09 -11.47 -19.33
N MET A 265 -7.43 -10.94 -18.17
CA MET A 265 -7.96 -9.58 -18.07
C MET A 265 -6.94 -8.53 -18.46
N ARG A 266 -5.65 -8.72 -18.13
CA ARG A 266 -4.57 -7.85 -18.62
C ARG A 266 -4.52 -7.86 -20.15
N TYR A 267 -4.63 -9.03 -20.77
CA TYR A 267 -4.69 -9.14 -22.22
C TYR A 267 -5.91 -8.41 -22.80
N VAL A 268 -7.10 -8.62 -22.24
CA VAL A 268 -8.35 -7.95 -22.67
C VAL A 268 -8.23 -6.42 -22.55
N CYS A 269 -7.83 -5.91 -21.38
CA CYS A 269 -7.68 -4.47 -21.14
C CYS A 269 -6.53 -3.84 -21.94
N SER A 270 -5.58 -4.63 -22.46
CA SER A 270 -4.56 -4.13 -23.39
C SER A 270 -5.08 -3.93 -24.83
N ARG A 271 -6.25 -4.51 -25.15
CA ARG A 271 -6.86 -4.47 -26.49
C ARG A 271 -8.10 -3.60 -26.59
N LEU A 272 -8.77 -3.35 -25.47
CA LEU A 272 -9.93 -2.48 -25.38
C LEU A 272 -9.49 -1.03 -25.15
N GLU A 273 -10.30 -0.09 -25.63
CA GLU A 273 -10.13 1.35 -25.41
C GLU A 273 -11.45 1.96 -24.92
N GLY A 274 -11.39 3.13 -24.29
CA GLY A 274 -12.57 3.87 -23.85
C GLY A 274 -13.47 3.12 -22.86
N LEU A 275 -14.79 3.24 -23.05
CA LEU A 275 -15.80 2.71 -22.13
C LEU A 275 -15.76 1.17 -21.98
N PRO A 276 -15.62 0.35 -23.05
CA PRO A 276 -15.48 -1.10 -22.90
C PRO A 276 -14.29 -1.52 -22.01
N ARG A 277 -13.16 -0.82 -22.09
CA ARG A 277 -11.99 -1.10 -21.24
C ARG A 277 -12.29 -0.81 -19.78
N LEU A 278 -12.96 0.32 -19.51
CA LEU A 278 -13.37 0.72 -18.17
C LEU A 278 -14.31 -0.33 -17.57
N LEU A 279 -15.40 -0.68 -18.27
CA LEU A 279 -16.36 -1.66 -17.78
C LEU A 279 -15.74 -3.05 -17.54
N ALA A 280 -14.81 -3.48 -18.41
CA ALA A 280 -14.09 -4.73 -18.23
C ALA A 280 -13.17 -4.71 -17.00
N ALA A 281 -12.49 -3.57 -16.76
CA ALA A 281 -11.64 -3.39 -15.58
C ALA A 281 -12.50 -3.36 -14.30
N ASP A 282 -13.59 -2.59 -14.29
CA ASP A 282 -14.48 -2.45 -13.14
C ASP A 282 -15.15 -3.78 -12.77
N ALA A 283 -15.61 -4.55 -13.75
CA ALA A 283 -16.20 -5.86 -13.52
C ALA A 283 -15.18 -6.84 -12.89
N PHE A 284 -13.92 -6.81 -13.36
CA PHE A 284 -12.86 -7.63 -12.79
C PHE A 284 -12.46 -7.18 -11.37
N LEU A 285 -12.38 -5.87 -11.13
CA LEU A 285 -12.11 -5.32 -9.82
C LEU A 285 -13.24 -5.62 -8.84
N PHE A 286 -14.49 -5.56 -9.28
CA PHE A 286 -15.64 -5.94 -8.47
C PHE A 286 -15.63 -7.44 -8.13
N LEU A 287 -15.28 -8.32 -9.07
CA LEU A 287 -15.06 -9.74 -8.79
C LEU A 287 -13.96 -9.95 -7.73
N SER A 288 -12.85 -9.23 -7.84
CA SER A 288 -11.78 -9.27 -6.85
C SER A 288 -12.28 -8.84 -5.47
N PHE A 289 -13.09 -7.79 -5.41
CA PHE A 289 -13.70 -7.28 -4.19
C PHE A 289 -14.63 -8.29 -3.52
N LEU A 290 -15.45 -9.03 -4.28
CA LEU A 290 -16.28 -10.11 -3.72
C LEU A 290 -15.43 -11.19 -3.02
N GLY A 291 -14.23 -11.48 -3.55
CA GLY A 291 -13.25 -12.33 -2.87
C GLY A 291 -12.71 -11.69 -1.60
N THR A 292 -12.29 -10.41 -1.69
CA THR A 292 -11.75 -9.64 -0.57
C THR A 292 -12.72 -9.57 0.60
N VAL A 293 -13.96 -9.13 0.39
CA VAL A 293 -14.94 -8.94 1.46
C VAL A 293 -15.24 -10.26 2.18
N ASN A 294 -15.28 -11.38 1.43
CA ASN A 294 -15.48 -12.71 2.00
C ASN A 294 -14.26 -13.19 2.83
N VAL A 295 -13.04 -12.94 2.35
CA VAL A 295 -11.82 -13.24 3.13
C VAL A 295 -11.79 -12.41 4.41
N TRP A 296 -12.07 -11.11 4.32
CA TRP A 296 -12.10 -10.22 5.48
C TRP A 296 -13.16 -10.65 6.49
N ARG A 297 -14.41 -10.84 6.03
CA ARG A 297 -15.52 -11.29 6.86
C ARG A 297 -15.26 -12.64 7.50
N GLY A 298 -14.75 -13.59 6.73
CA GLY A 298 -14.43 -14.93 7.24
C GLY A 298 -13.37 -14.90 8.34
N ILE A 299 -12.24 -14.24 8.11
CA ILE A 299 -11.17 -14.14 9.10
C ILE A 299 -11.64 -13.36 10.33
N TRP A 300 -12.35 -12.25 10.12
CA TRP A 300 -12.91 -11.44 11.20
C TRP A 300 -13.85 -12.26 12.10
N GLY A 301 -14.81 -12.96 11.50
CA GLY A 301 -15.76 -13.80 12.23
C GLY A 301 -15.09 -14.97 12.96
N LEU A 302 -14.08 -15.60 12.35
CA LEU A 302 -13.31 -16.65 13.02
C LEU A 302 -12.51 -16.13 14.21
N LEU A 303 -11.94 -14.93 14.12
CA LEU A 303 -11.29 -14.29 15.27
C LEU A 303 -12.30 -14.00 16.40
N GLU A 304 -13.52 -13.60 16.07
CA GLU A 304 -14.56 -13.38 17.08
C GLU A 304 -15.03 -14.67 17.76
N VAL A 305 -15.18 -15.75 17.01
CA VAL A 305 -15.69 -17.03 17.54
C VAL A 305 -14.60 -17.84 18.24
N TRP A 306 -13.36 -17.83 17.74
CA TRP A 306 -12.30 -18.74 18.22
C TRP A 306 -11.21 -18.07 19.07
N LEU A 307 -10.90 -16.77 18.87
CA LEU A 307 -9.79 -16.12 19.58
C LEU A 307 -10.26 -15.42 20.86
N PHE A 308 -10.09 -16.09 22.00
CA PHE A 308 -10.47 -15.61 23.33
C PHE A 308 -11.93 -15.06 23.38
N PRO A 309 -12.94 -15.87 23.04
CA PRO A 309 -14.34 -15.40 22.96
C PRO A 309 -14.85 -14.83 24.29
N GLU A 310 -14.37 -15.38 25.42
CA GLU A 310 -14.75 -14.92 26.77
C GLU A 310 -14.05 -13.61 27.20
N ASN A 311 -13.00 -13.19 26.49
CA ASN A 311 -12.28 -11.95 26.80
C ASN A 311 -12.00 -11.17 25.51
N VAL A 312 -13.06 -10.54 25.01
CA VAL A 312 -13.03 -9.75 23.77
C VAL A 312 -11.99 -8.64 23.82
N ALA A 313 -11.81 -7.97 24.97
CA ALA A 313 -10.80 -6.91 25.12
C ALA A 313 -9.38 -7.45 24.89
N LEU A 314 -9.03 -8.58 25.51
CA LEU A 314 -7.74 -9.23 25.29
C LEU A 314 -7.56 -9.67 23.84
N SER A 315 -8.60 -10.26 23.25
CA SER A 315 -8.65 -10.64 21.84
C SER A 315 -8.32 -9.44 20.94
N CYS A 316 -8.99 -8.30 21.14
CA CYS A 316 -8.78 -7.09 20.36
C CYS A 316 -7.38 -6.47 20.55
N TRP A 317 -6.87 -6.44 21.78
CA TRP A 317 -5.52 -5.91 22.05
C TRP A 317 -4.42 -6.76 21.40
N ILE A 318 -4.53 -8.09 21.50
CA ILE A 318 -3.56 -9.01 20.91
C ILE A 318 -3.56 -8.88 19.38
N THR A 319 -4.72 -8.83 18.73
CA THR A 319 -4.75 -8.69 17.27
C THR A 319 -4.35 -7.29 16.82
N HIS A 320 -4.72 -6.23 17.54
CA HIS A 320 -4.27 -4.86 17.24
C HIS A 320 -2.74 -4.74 17.30
N ILE A 321 -2.12 -5.05 18.45
CA ILE A 321 -0.68 -4.88 18.65
C ILE A 321 0.10 -5.95 17.87
N GLY A 322 -0.31 -7.21 18.01
CA GLY A 322 0.40 -8.36 17.43
C GLY A 322 0.47 -8.28 15.91
N CYS A 323 -0.66 -7.99 15.25
CA CYS A 323 -0.66 -7.89 13.79
C CYS A 323 0.07 -6.64 13.29
N PHE A 324 0.00 -5.50 14.00
CA PHE A 324 0.76 -4.30 13.65
C PHE A 324 2.27 -4.56 13.70
N LEU A 325 2.76 -5.13 14.79
CA LEU A 325 4.18 -5.48 14.95
C LEU A 325 4.61 -6.51 13.91
N PHE A 326 3.80 -7.53 13.67
CA PHE A 326 4.08 -8.56 12.68
C PHE A 326 4.21 -8.00 11.26
N LEU A 327 3.27 -7.16 10.83
CA LEU A 327 3.35 -6.49 9.53
C LEU A 327 4.52 -5.50 9.45
N GLY A 328 4.84 -4.82 10.56
CA GLY A 328 6.01 -3.95 10.66
C GLY A 328 7.34 -4.69 10.49
N LEU A 329 7.46 -5.89 11.06
CA LEU A 329 8.60 -6.79 10.89
C LEU A 329 8.71 -7.32 9.46
N LEU A 330 7.57 -7.59 8.81
CA LEU A 330 7.51 -7.97 7.41
C LEU A 330 7.72 -6.79 6.44
N ASN A 331 7.81 -5.56 6.95
CA ASN A 331 7.96 -4.33 6.16
C ASN A 331 6.80 -4.10 5.19
N CYS A 332 5.57 -4.40 5.63
CA CYS A 332 4.32 -4.16 4.90
C CYS A 332 3.20 -3.58 5.78
N SER A 333 3.54 -2.96 6.92
CA SER A 333 2.56 -2.32 7.83
C SER A 333 1.73 -1.25 7.14
N ASN A 334 2.25 -0.61 6.09
CA ASN A 334 1.49 0.34 5.30
C ASN A 334 0.26 -0.24 4.58
N SER A 335 0.18 -1.58 4.46
CA SER A 335 -0.99 -2.26 3.90
C SER A 335 -2.25 -2.12 4.77
N ILE A 336 -2.08 -1.65 6.01
CA ILE A 336 -3.19 -1.33 6.92
C ILE A 336 -3.97 -0.10 6.46
N LEU A 337 -3.30 0.85 5.80
CA LEU A 337 -3.86 2.17 5.52
C LEU A 337 -4.79 2.15 4.31
N VAL A 338 -5.91 2.86 4.41
CA VAL A 338 -6.73 3.20 3.23
C VAL A 338 -6.13 4.45 2.59
N ARG A 339 -5.57 4.27 1.40
CA ARG A 339 -4.77 5.30 0.73
C ARG A 339 -5.52 5.88 -0.45
N GLY A 340 -5.92 7.14 -0.29
CA GLY A 340 -6.23 8.03 -1.41
C GLY A 340 -7.28 7.51 -2.39
N VAL A 341 -7.24 8.07 -3.59
CA VAL A 341 -8.15 7.77 -4.69
C VAL A 341 -7.36 7.41 -5.94
N TYR A 342 -7.56 6.19 -6.42
CA TYR A 342 -7.04 5.66 -7.68
C TYR A 342 -8.12 5.71 -8.75
N ILE A 343 -7.74 6.12 -9.96
CA ILE A 343 -8.67 6.26 -11.08
C ILE A 343 -8.67 4.98 -11.92
N ASP A 344 -9.86 4.48 -12.22
CA ASP A 344 -10.03 3.25 -13.00
C ASP A 344 -9.58 3.44 -14.44
N ALA A 345 -8.97 2.38 -14.98
CA ALA A 345 -8.43 2.32 -16.35
C ALA A 345 -7.40 3.42 -16.70
N GLU A 346 -6.78 4.07 -15.70
CA GLU A 346 -5.76 5.09 -15.91
C GLU A 346 -4.47 4.50 -16.52
N GLU A 347 -3.99 3.36 -16.03
CA GLU A 347 -2.72 2.79 -16.49
C GLU A 347 -2.83 2.02 -17.80
N GLU A 348 -1.97 2.37 -18.76
CA GLU A 348 -1.89 1.79 -20.11
C GLU A 348 -1.49 0.30 -20.13
N GLU A 349 -1.61 -0.33 -21.31
CA GLU A 349 -1.15 -1.71 -21.58
C GLU A 349 -1.76 -2.79 -20.66
N GLY A 350 -3.01 -2.56 -20.21
CA GLY A 350 -3.71 -3.47 -19.31
C GLY A 350 -3.12 -3.53 -17.89
N LYS A 351 -2.20 -2.62 -17.52
CA LYS A 351 -1.67 -2.52 -16.16
C LYS A 351 -2.77 -2.16 -15.14
N CYS A 352 -3.87 -1.56 -15.59
CA CYS A 352 -5.00 -1.16 -14.75
C CYS A 352 -5.75 -2.31 -14.04
N VAL A 353 -5.46 -3.56 -14.35
CA VAL A 353 -6.03 -4.75 -13.67
C VAL A 353 -4.96 -5.61 -13.00
N VAL A 354 -3.72 -5.11 -12.90
CA VAL A 354 -2.63 -5.81 -12.23
C VAL A 354 -2.67 -5.47 -10.75
N PHE A 355 -2.83 -6.50 -9.92
CA PHE A 355 -2.78 -6.37 -8.47
C PHE A 355 -1.37 -6.03 -7.99
N PRO A 356 -1.18 -4.97 -7.17
CA PRO A 356 0.12 -4.53 -6.70
C PRO A 356 0.72 -5.44 -5.60
N CYS A 357 0.57 -6.76 -5.72
CA CYS A 357 1.14 -7.75 -4.81
C CYS A 357 2.56 -8.12 -5.28
N HIS A 358 3.56 -7.30 -4.95
CA HIS A 358 4.94 -7.43 -5.47
C HIS A 358 5.99 -7.72 -4.39
N TYR A 359 5.62 -8.32 -3.26
CA TYR A 359 6.49 -8.46 -2.07
C TYR A 359 7.86 -9.09 -2.37
N LEU A 360 7.87 -10.37 -2.75
CA LEU A 360 9.06 -11.16 -3.06
C LEU A 360 9.72 -10.65 -4.34
N ARG A 361 8.94 -10.28 -5.35
CA ARG A 361 9.48 -9.70 -6.59
C ARG A 361 10.31 -8.45 -6.31
N LEU A 362 9.83 -7.55 -5.44
CA LEU A 362 10.58 -6.36 -5.07
C LEU A 362 11.78 -6.71 -4.17
N PHE A 363 11.60 -7.62 -3.22
CA PHE A 363 12.69 -8.08 -2.35
C PHE A 363 13.87 -8.63 -3.15
N PHE A 364 13.62 -9.56 -4.08
CA PHE A 364 14.67 -10.13 -4.91
C PHE A 364 15.28 -9.12 -5.88
N LYS A 365 14.47 -8.16 -6.39
CA LYS A 365 14.97 -7.05 -7.21
C LYS A 365 15.97 -6.19 -6.43
N ILE A 366 15.59 -5.72 -5.24
CA ILE A 366 16.45 -4.91 -4.36
C ILE A 366 17.73 -5.67 -4.01
N GLU A 367 17.62 -6.97 -3.70
CA GLU A 367 18.79 -7.77 -3.33
C GLU A 367 19.75 -7.97 -4.51
N ARG A 368 19.22 -8.06 -5.73
CA ARG A 368 20.02 -8.11 -6.96
C ARG A 368 20.74 -6.79 -7.20
N GLU A 369 20.03 -5.67 -7.10
CA GLU A 369 20.61 -4.32 -7.26
C GLU A 369 21.70 -4.04 -6.22
N LYS A 370 21.51 -4.45 -4.96
CA LYS A 370 22.55 -4.37 -3.92
C LYS A 370 23.78 -5.20 -4.26
N LYS A 371 23.61 -6.41 -4.79
CA LYS A 371 24.73 -7.27 -5.19
C LYS A 371 25.49 -6.68 -6.38
N GLU A 372 24.79 -6.09 -7.35
CA GLU A 372 25.39 -5.42 -8.50
C GLU A 372 26.15 -4.16 -8.08
N ALA A 373 25.57 -3.32 -7.22
CA ALA A 373 26.25 -2.15 -6.67
C ALA A 373 27.52 -2.51 -5.89
N ARG A 374 27.50 -3.59 -5.10
CA ARG A 374 28.70 -4.11 -4.41
C ARG A 374 29.78 -4.56 -5.40
N ARG A 375 29.41 -5.21 -6.50
CA ARG A 375 30.36 -5.63 -7.55
C ARG A 375 30.98 -4.43 -8.26
N GLN A 376 30.16 -3.42 -8.62
CA GLN A 376 30.64 -2.19 -9.25
C GLN A 376 31.58 -1.40 -8.33
N GLY A 377 31.28 -1.33 -7.02
CA GLY A 377 32.16 -0.70 -6.04
C GLY A 377 33.53 -1.40 -5.91
N HIS A 378 33.56 -2.74 -5.93
CA HIS A 378 34.82 -3.50 -5.93
C HIS A 378 35.63 -3.29 -7.22
N LEU A 379 34.96 -3.23 -8.38
CA LEU A 379 35.61 -2.96 -9.67
C LEU A 379 36.13 -1.51 -9.77
N GLY A 380 35.44 -0.55 -9.16
CA GLY A 380 35.92 0.85 -9.05
C GLY A 380 37.19 0.95 -8.21
N MET A 381 37.20 0.37 -7.00
CA MET A 381 38.39 0.31 -6.14
C MET A 381 39.58 -0.40 -6.80
N SER A 382 39.34 -1.44 -7.59
CA SER A 382 40.40 -2.16 -8.31
C SER A 382 40.98 -1.38 -9.48
N ARG A 383 40.28 -0.35 -9.99
CA ARG A 383 40.70 0.46 -11.15
C ARG A 383 41.48 1.71 -10.72
N ASP A 384 41.25 2.20 -9.50
CA ASP A 384 42.08 3.23 -8.86
C ASP A 384 43.45 2.70 -8.38
N TYR A 385 43.65 1.38 -8.43
CA TYR A 385 44.96 0.73 -8.27
C TYR A 385 45.57 0.43 -9.65
N SER A 386 45.89 1.47 -10.42
CA SER A 386 46.79 1.31 -11.57
C SER A 386 48.22 1.15 -11.05
N PRO A 387 48.99 0.13 -11.47
CA PRO A 387 50.38 0.01 -11.05
C PRO A 387 51.16 1.19 -11.64
N SER A 388 51.81 1.96 -10.76
CA SER A 388 52.75 3.00 -11.14
C SER A 388 53.88 2.37 -11.95
N GLU A 389 53.84 2.51 -13.28
CA GLU A 389 55.01 2.40 -14.15
C GLU A 389 55.93 3.58 -13.82
N ASN A 390 56.79 3.39 -12.82
CA ASN A 390 58.09 4.06 -12.66
C ASN A 390 58.75 3.57 -11.37
N ALA A 391 59.44 2.44 -11.45
CA ALA A 391 60.49 2.09 -10.49
C ALA A 391 61.62 1.41 -11.26
N GLY A 392 62.34 2.22 -12.06
CA GLY A 392 63.62 1.82 -12.58
C GLY A 392 64.68 1.89 -11.47
N LYS A 393 65.39 0.78 -11.31
CA LYS A 393 66.73 0.63 -10.69
C LYS A 393 66.87 1.11 -9.24
N ASP A 394 67.03 0.15 -8.33
CA ASP A 394 68.30 -0.06 -7.63
C ASP A 394 68.35 -1.47 -7.02
N ALA A 395 69.56 -2.04 -7.03
CA ALA A 395 69.87 -3.44 -6.78
C ALA A 395 70.27 -3.72 -5.32
N GLU A 396 70.09 -4.99 -4.92
CA GLU A 396 70.85 -5.76 -3.91
C GLU A 396 70.84 -5.31 -2.43
N ASN A 397 70.11 -6.05 -1.58
CA ASN A 397 70.66 -7.13 -0.74
C ASN A 397 69.69 -7.58 0.38
N GLY A 398 69.61 -8.89 0.60
CA GLY A 398 69.54 -9.48 1.96
C GLY A 398 68.17 -9.71 2.61
N ASP A 399 67.77 -10.99 2.63
CA ASP A 399 67.10 -11.73 3.71
C ASP A 399 65.62 -11.51 4.10
N LEU A 400 64.88 -12.60 3.85
CA LEU A 400 63.99 -13.34 4.77
C LEU A 400 62.71 -12.67 5.33
N LEU A 401 61.60 -13.09 4.71
CA LEU A 401 60.41 -13.71 5.35
C LEU A 401 59.72 -13.00 6.54
N ASN A 402 58.53 -12.49 6.19
CA ASN A 402 57.21 -12.88 6.71
C ASN A 402 56.53 -12.04 7.81
N CYS A 403 55.22 -11.87 7.57
CA CYS A 403 54.11 -11.70 8.50
C CYS A 403 53.74 -10.30 9.05
N THR A 404 52.70 -9.76 8.39
CA THR A 404 51.48 -9.17 8.98
C THR A 404 51.60 -7.90 9.84
N SER A 405 51.20 -6.78 9.24
CA SER A 405 50.60 -5.66 9.97
C SER A 405 49.38 -5.14 9.21
N LEU A 406 48.19 -5.43 9.75
CA LEU A 406 46.94 -4.70 9.44
C LEU A 406 47.15 -3.20 9.69
N PRO A 407 46.68 -2.29 8.82
CA PRO A 407 46.44 -0.92 9.21
C PRO A 407 44.96 -0.67 9.48
N THR A 408 44.72 -0.29 10.72
CA THR A 408 43.59 0.43 11.31
C THR A 408 42.90 1.41 10.35
N ILE A 409 41.58 1.27 10.19
CA ILE A 409 40.72 2.26 9.54
C ILE A 409 40.40 3.37 10.55
N ILE A 410 40.94 4.56 10.32
CA ILE A 410 40.55 5.81 10.98
C ILE A 410 39.34 6.38 10.22
N PRO A 411 38.21 6.74 10.88
CA PRO A 411 37.09 7.37 10.20
C PRO A 411 37.37 8.85 9.93
N ALA A 412 37.14 9.30 8.69
CA ALA A 412 37.29 10.69 8.29
C ALA A 412 36.09 11.54 8.76
N ASN A 413 36.41 12.67 9.40
CA ASN A 413 35.50 13.72 9.84
C ASN A 413 35.05 14.57 8.62
N PRO A 414 33.77 14.97 8.49
CA PRO A 414 33.29 15.74 7.34
C PRO A 414 33.20 17.24 7.65
N GLU A 415 34.30 17.97 7.47
CA GLU A 415 34.25 19.43 7.36
C GLU A 415 35.30 19.91 6.37
N SER A 416 34.89 20.12 5.11
CA SER A 416 35.33 21.21 4.23
C SER A 416 34.94 20.88 2.80
N LEU A 417 34.07 21.69 2.19
CA LEU A 417 34.23 22.19 0.81
C LEU A 417 33.08 23.17 0.52
N VAL A 418 33.34 24.41 0.94
CA VAL A 418 32.77 25.64 0.38
C VAL A 418 33.67 26.07 -0.79
N LEU A 419 33.08 26.74 -1.78
CA LEU A 419 33.62 27.31 -3.04
C LEU A 419 33.66 26.30 -4.21
N LYS A 420 33.08 26.59 -5.38
CA LYS A 420 32.69 27.86 -6.02
C LYS A 420 31.57 27.60 -7.03
#